data_AF-A0A8T5SC87-F1
#
_entry.id   AF-A0A8T5SC87-F1
#
_cell.length_a   1.000
_cell.length_b   1.000
_cell.length_c   1.000
_cell.angle_alpha   90.00
_cell.angle_beta   90.00
_cell.angle_gamma   90.00
#
_symmetry.space_group_name_H-M   'P 1'
#
loop_
_entity.id
_entity.type
_entity.pdbx_description
1 polymer ?
#
loop_
_entity_poly.entity_id
_entity_poly.type
_entity_poly.pdbx_seq_one_letter_code
_entity_poly.pdbx_strand_id
1 'polypeptide(L)'
;NLISGYKAQADIMNSIIQKMIADRGLRDGESMIVEYLHFLPTQFNSDLLKHPSLIPVILQITEKELYKERIKLRSKYSHLRNSGERLISEVDKYLQMQEYLCSEAIKFKIPVVSVNDFVEGYETILDIVLGRIKKLNELKDYTDRINLVEEIKKERKA
;
A
#
# COMPACT_ATOMS: atom_id res chain seq x y z
N ASN A 1 2.40 2.00 23.01
CA ASN A 1 1.21 1.28 22.49
C ASN A 1 0.72 1.72 21.10
N LEU A 2 1.23 2.82 20.49
CA LEU A 2 0.80 3.25 19.14
C LEU A 2 1.24 2.27 18.04
N ILE A 3 2.55 2.06 17.88
CA ILE A 3 3.10 1.18 16.83
C ILE A 3 2.62 -0.27 16.99
N SER A 4 2.47 -0.77 18.22
CA SER A 4 1.90 -2.10 18.46
C SER A 4 0.45 -2.20 18.00
N GLY A 5 -0.37 -1.15 18.23
CA GLY A 5 -1.74 -1.09 17.74
C GLY A 5 -1.79 -1.03 16.20
N TYR A 6 -0.94 -0.19 15.59
CA TYR A 6 -0.80 -0.12 14.13
C TYR A 6 -0.44 -1.47 13.52
N LYS A 7 0.53 -2.20 14.10
CA LYS A 7 0.90 -3.55 13.67
C LYS A 7 -0.24 -4.55 13.75
N ALA A 8 -1.03 -4.51 14.83
CA ALA A 8 -2.17 -5.41 14.98
C ALA A 8 -3.26 -5.12 13.93
N GLN A 9 -3.52 -3.84 13.63
CA GLN A 9 -4.45 -3.45 12.56
C GLN A 9 -3.93 -3.85 11.18
N ALA A 10 -2.62 -3.67 10.95
CA ALA A 10 -1.96 -4.08 9.72
C ALA A 10 -1.99 -5.59 9.51
N ASP A 11 -1.86 -6.40 10.56
CA ASP A 11 -1.92 -7.85 10.45
C ASP A 11 -3.27 -8.31 9.87
N ILE A 12 -4.37 -7.78 10.42
CA ILE A 12 -5.72 -8.05 9.93
C ILE A 12 -5.87 -7.59 8.48
N MET A 13 -5.51 -6.34 8.18
CA MET A 13 -5.68 -5.77 6.83
C MET A 13 -4.84 -6.50 5.79
N ASN A 14 -3.55 -6.76 6.07
CA ASN A 14 -2.65 -7.45 5.15
C ASN A 14 -3.12 -8.87 4.86
N SER A 15 -3.67 -9.59 5.85
CA SER A 15 -4.24 -10.92 5.65
C SER A 15 -5.36 -10.94 4.60
N ILE A 16 -6.22 -9.93 4.61
CA ILE A 16 -7.33 -9.81 3.66
C ILE A 16 -6.82 -9.35 2.29
N ILE A 17 -6.00 -8.29 2.26
CA ILE A 17 -5.54 -7.68 1.02
C ILE A 17 -4.65 -8.64 0.22
N GLN A 18 -3.74 -9.37 0.87
CA GLN A 18 -2.87 -10.33 0.17
C GLN A 18 -3.68 -11.48 -0.45
N LYS A 19 -4.71 -11.95 0.25
CA LYS A 19 -5.62 -12.97 -0.26
C LYS A 19 -6.39 -12.43 -1.45
N MET A 20 -6.94 -11.22 -1.37
CA MET A 20 -7.64 -10.57 -2.48
C MET A 20 -6.74 -10.42 -3.72
N ILE A 21 -5.49 -9.96 -3.55
CA ILE A 21 -4.54 -9.79 -4.67
C ILE A 21 -4.18 -11.13 -5.29
N ALA A 22 -3.91 -12.16 -4.48
CA ALA A 22 -3.63 -13.50 -5.00
C ALA A 22 -4.86 -14.09 -5.74
N ASP A 23 -6.05 -13.86 -5.19
CA ASP A 23 -7.32 -14.42 -5.66
C ASP A 23 -7.81 -13.76 -6.96
N ARG A 24 -7.94 -12.43 -6.96
CA ARG A 24 -8.44 -11.64 -8.10
C ARG A 24 -7.31 -11.28 -9.07
N GLY A 25 -6.18 -10.82 -8.53
CA GLY A 25 -5.11 -10.26 -9.36
C GLY A 25 -4.30 -11.33 -10.07
N LEU A 26 -3.84 -12.34 -9.34
CA LEU A 26 -2.96 -13.37 -9.90
C LEU A 26 -3.69 -14.57 -10.47
N ARG A 27 -4.71 -15.08 -9.77
CA ARG A 27 -5.46 -16.24 -10.28
C ARG A 27 -6.42 -15.87 -11.41
N ASP A 28 -7.22 -14.82 -11.24
CA ASP A 28 -8.22 -14.42 -12.24
C ASP A 28 -7.63 -13.49 -13.31
N GLY A 29 -6.43 -12.93 -13.07
CA GLY A 29 -5.72 -12.07 -14.01
C GLY A 29 -6.24 -10.64 -14.06
N GLU A 30 -6.94 -10.17 -13.02
CA GLU A 30 -7.54 -8.84 -12.98
C GLU A 30 -6.50 -7.76 -12.66
N SER A 31 -6.43 -6.72 -13.50
CA SER A 31 -5.68 -5.50 -13.20
C SER A 31 -6.39 -4.70 -12.12
N MET A 32 -5.68 -4.34 -11.05
CA MET A 32 -6.24 -3.58 -9.93
C MET A 32 -5.27 -2.57 -9.33
N ILE A 33 -5.84 -1.51 -8.77
CA ILE A 33 -5.14 -0.56 -7.90
C ILE A 33 -5.75 -0.68 -6.51
N VAL A 34 -4.91 -0.90 -5.50
CA VAL A 34 -5.34 -1.09 -4.12
C VAL A 34 -4.70 -0.01 -3.25
N GLU A 35 -5.53 0.89 -2.71
CA GLU A 35 -5.10 1.92 -1.76
C GLU A 35 -5.58 1.56 -0.36
N TYR A 36 -4.65 1.50 0.60
CA TYR A 36 -4.97 1.32 2.02
C TYR A 36 -3.79 1.75 2.90
N LEU A 37 -4.07 2.04 4.19
CA LEU A 37 -3.11 2.67 5.12
C LEU A 37 -2.17 1.68 5.83
N HIS A 38 -2.59 0.43 6.00
CA HIS A 38 -1.95 -0.52 6.92
C HIS A 38 -1.08 -1.56 6.21
N PHE A 39 -0.44 -1.17 5.10
CA PHE A 39 0.44 -2.05 4.36
C PHE A 39 1.78 -2.21 5.09
N LEU A 40 2.04 -3.37 5.69
CA LEU A 40 3.33 -3.68 6.31
C LEU A 40 4.00 -4.83 5.56
N PRO A 41 5.12 -4.57 4.86
CA PRO A 41 5.79 -5.60 4.05
C PRO A 41 6.23 -6.83 4.88
N THR A 42 6.56 -6.62 6.15
CA THR A 42 6.92 -7.70 7.09
C THR A 42 5.79 -8.68 7.40
N GLN A 43 4.54 -8.30 7.17
CA GLN A 43 3.34 -9.12 7.40
C GLN A 43 2.73 -9.64 6.09
N PHE A 44 3.38 -9.39 4.96
CA PHE A 44 2.89 -9.79 3.66
C PHE A 44 3.62 -11.07 3.18
N ASN A 45 2.92 -11.91 2.41
CA ASN A 45 3.53 -13.09 1.82
C ASN A 45 4.73 -12.70 0.94
N SER A 46 5.90 -13.29 1.23
CA SER A 46 7.16 -12.90 0.59
C SER A 46 7.19 -13.19 -0.91
N ASP A 47 6.53 -14.25 -1.35
CA ASP A 47 6.49 -14.65 -2.76
C ASP A 47 5.57 -13.70 -3.53
N LEU A 48 4.45 -13.33 -2.91
CA LEU A 48 3.54 -12.32 -3.45
C LEU A 48 4.23 -10.94 -3.56
N LEU A 49 5.01 -10.52 -2.56
CA LEU A 49 5.78 -9.28 -2.63
C LEU A 49 6.84 -9.27 -3.75
N LYS A 50 7.41 -10.43 -4.07
CA LYS A 50 8.42 -10.58 -5.12
C LYS A 50 7.80 -10.78 -6.50
N HIS A 51 6.52 -11.12 -6.58
CA HIS A 51 5.85 -11.38 -7.83
C HIS A 51 5.94 -10.15 -8.75
N PRO A 52 6.36 -10.32 -10.02
CA PRO A 52 6.71 -9.18 -10.86
C PRO A 52 5.49 -8.30 -11.17
N SER A 53 4.29 -8.88 -11.20
CA SER A 53 3.01 -8.16 -11.42
C SER A 53 2.52 -7.35 -10.21
N LEU A 54 3.13 -7.51 -9.02
CA LEU A 54 2.82 -6.66 -7.87
C LEU A 54 3.78 -5.45 -7.85
N ILE A 55 3.19 -4.26 -7.79
CA ILE A 55 3.92 -2.98 -7.81
C ILE A 55 3.58 -2.20 -6.52
N PRO A 56 4.24 -2.50 -5.39
CA PRO A 56 3.99 -1.77 -4.16
C PRO A 56 4.66 -0.39 -4.20
N VAL A 57 3.95 0.64 -3.73
CA VAL A 57 4.47 2.00 -3.55
C VAL A 57 3.95 2.54 -2.22
N ILE A 58 4.82 3.18 -1.44
CA ILE A 58 4.45 3.92 -0.23
C ILE A 58 4.41 5.40 -0.54
N LEU A 59 3.35 6.08 -0.11
CA LEU A 59 3.24 7.53 -0.19
C LEU A 59 3.66 8.14 1.14
N GLN A 60 4.47 9.19 1.08
CA GLN A 60 4.97 9.90 2.25
C GLN A 60 4.65 11.39 2.13
N ILE A 61 4.09 11.98 3.19
CA ILE A 61 4.03 13.43 3.36
C ILE A 61 4.98 13.83 4.49
N THR A 62 5.95 14.70 4.19
CA THR A 62 6.94 15.15 5.19
C THR A 62 6.60 16.53 5.74
N GLU A 63 5.79 17.30 5.01
CA GLU A 63 5.36 18.64 5.44
C GLU A 63 4.11 18.57 6.33
N LYS A 64 4.31 18.75 7.64
CA LYS A 64 3.25 18.68 8.65
C LYS A 64 2.12 19.70 8.41
N GLU A 65 2.45 20.94 8.04
CA GLU A 65 1.43 21.98 7.82
C GLU A 65 0.62 21.70 6.55
N LEU A 66 1.27 21.27 5.47
CA LEU A 66 0.60 20.80 4.27
C LEU A 66 -0.33 19.62 4.57
N TYR A 67 0.09 18.68 5.42
CA TYR A 67 -0.75 17.55 5.83
C TYR A 67 -2.02 18.04 6.57
N LYS A 68 -1.88 18.97 7.51
CA LYS A 68 -3.02 19.58 8.20
C LYS A 68 -3.95 20.32 7.24
N GLU A 69 -3.40 21.07 6.29
CA GLU A 69 -4.18 21.77 5.28
C GLU A 69 -5.00 20.80 4.42
N ARG A 70 -4.37 19.74 3.93
CA ARG A 70 -5.05 18.68 3.17
C ARG A 70 -6.14 17.99 3.98
N ILE A 71 -5.94 17.77 5.28
CA ILE A 71 -6.98 17.25 6.18
C ILE A 71 -8.16 18.22 6.28
N LYS A 72 -7.89 19.52 6.44
CA LYS A 72 -8.94 20.56 6.48
C LYS A 72 -9.74 20.56 5.17
N LEU A 73 -9.06 20.50 4.03
CA LEU A 73 -9.71 20.41 2.72
C LEU A 73 -10.58 19.14 2.62
N ARG A 74 -10.05 17.96 2.97
CA ARG A 74 -10.82 16.70 2.97
C ARG A 74 -12.07 16.76 3.86
N SER A 75 -11.99 17.42 5.01
CA SER A 75 -13.14 17.58 5.92
C SER A 75 -14.29 18.36 5.28
N LYS A 76 -14.00 19.28 4.36
CA LYS A 76 -15.01 20.04 3.62
C LYS A 76 -15.74 19.20 2.56
N TYR A 77 -15.10 18.14 2.04
CA TYR A 77 -15.61 17.39 0.88
C TYR A 77 -16.00 15.94 1.18
N SER A 78 -15.50 15.30 2.25
CA SER A 78 -15.59 13.84 2.42
C SER A 78 -16.04 13.34 3.80
N HIS A 79 -16.12 14.20 4.82
CA HIS A 79 -16.47 13.77 6.19
C HIS A 79 -17.64 14.58 6.77
N LEU A 80 -18.87 14.16 6.45
CA LEU A 80 -20.12 14.76 6.95
C LEU A 80 -20.31 14.68 8.47
N ARG A 81 -19.49 13.90 9.20
CA ARG A 81 -19.70 13.57 10.63
C ARG A 81 -18.47 13.65 11.54
N ASN A 82 -17.28 13.96 11.04
CA ASN A 82 -16.07 14.08 11.86
C ASN A 82 -15.39 15.41 11.57
N SER A 83 -15.19 16.23 12.61
CA SER A 83 -14.40 17.44 12.48
C SER A 83 -12.98 17.06 12.11
N GLY A 84 -12.46 17.59 11.00
CA GLY A 84 -11.04 17.44 10.63
C GLY A 84 -10.09 17.80 11.77
N GLU A 85 -10.57 18.57 12.76
CA GLU A 85 -9.92 18.92 14.02
C GLU A 85 -9.39 17.73 14.81
N ARG A 86 -10.16 16.64 14.96
CA ARG A 86 -9.67 15.44 15.68
C ARG A 86 -8.48 14.83 14.95
N LEU A 87 -8.55 14.74 13.62
CA LEU A 87 -7.47 14.19 12.82
C LEU A 87 -6.24 15.10 12.85
N ILE A 88 -6.44 16.42 12.82
CA ILE A 88 -5.40 17.44 12.97
C ILE A 88 -4.72 17.34 14.33
N SER A 89 -5.47 17.15 15.42
CA SER A 89 -4.92 17.00 16.78
C SER A 89 -4.04 15.76 16.93
N GLU A 90 -4.22 14.77 16.06
CA GLU A 90 -3.55 13.48 16.12
C GLU A 90 -2.46 13.32 15.04
N VAL A 91 -2.16 14.39 14.29
CA VAL A 91 -1.19 14.36 13.18
C VAL A 91 0.16 13.77 13.58
N ASP A 92 0.65 14.07 14.78
CA ASP A 92 1.93 13.54 15.26
C ASP A 92 1.92 12.01 15.38
N LYS A 93 0.79 11.40 15.76
CA LYS A 93 0.65 9.94 15.79
C LYS A 93 0.66 9.37 14.37
N TYR A 94 0.02 10.03 13.41
CA TYR A 94 0.06 9.60 12.00
C TYR A 94 1.46 9.69 11.40
N LEU A 95 2.20 10.76 11.69
CA LEU A 95 3.58 10.89 11.24
C LEU A 95 4.48 9.81 11.87
N GLN A 96 4.31 9.48 13.15
CA GLN A 96 5.03 8.36 13.78
C GLN A 96 4.71 7.00 13.14
N MET A 97 3.44 6.74 12.78
CA MET A 97 3.07 5.52 12.06
C MET A 97 3.64 5.50 10.64
N GLN A 98 3.64 6.65 9.95
CA GLN A 98 4.23 6.80 8.62
C GLN A 98 5.75 6.59 8.64
N GLU A 99 6.47 7.13 9.64
CA GLU A 99 7.90 6.91 9.82
C GLU A 99 8.21 5.42 9.97
N TYR A 100 7.43 4.73 10.82
CA TYR A 100 7.56 3.28 10.97
C TYR A 100 7.31 2.55 9.64
N LEU A 101 6.22 2.88 8.94
CA LEU A 101 5.88 2.31 7.64
C LEU A 101 6.99 2.51 6.60
N CYS A 102 7.51 3.74 6.47
CA CYS A 102 8.59 4.07 5.55
C CYS A 102 9.87 3.30 5.90
N SER A 103 10.17 3.15 7.20
CA SER A 103 11.33 2.37 7.64
C SER A 103 11.25 0.89 7.23
N GLU A 104 10.05 0.31 7.25
CA GLU A 104 9.82 -1.06 6.80
C GLU A 104 9.91 -1.16 5.28
N ALA A 105 9.32 -0.21 4.55
CA ALA A 105 9.39 -0.15 3.09
C ALA A 105 10.84 -0.11 2.58
N ILE A 106 11.69 0.71 3.20
CA ILE A 106 13.12 0.81 2.88
C ILE A 106 13.82 -0.54 3.06
N LYS A 107 13.56 -1.27 4.15
CA LYS A 107 14.15 -2.61 4.39
C LYS A 107 13.76 -3.60 3.29
N PHE A 108 12.55 -3.49 2.76
CA PHE A 108 12.03 -4.35 1.70
C PHE A 108 12.28 -3.80 0.28
N LYS A 109 13.03 -2.70 0.15
CA LYS A 109 13.32 -2.02 -1.12
C LYS A 109 12.05 -1.61 -1.89
N ILE A 110 11.00 -1.27 -1.16
CA ILE A 110 9.76 -0.72 -1.72
C ILE A 110 9.94 0.79 -1.87
N PRO A 111 9.62 1.38 -3.04
CA PRO A 111 9.71 2.81 -3.25
C PRO A 111 8.84 3.60 -2.25
N VAL A 112 9.45 4.61 -1.64
CA VAL A 112 8.76 5.62 -0.82
C VAL A 112 8.76 6.91 -1.63
N VAL A 113 7.58 7.40 -1.98
CA VAL A 113 7.37 8.56 -2.85
C VAL A 113 6.85 9.72 -2.02
N SER A 114 7.56 10.85 -2.05
CA SER A 114 7.07 12.09 -1.47
C SER A 114 5.87 12.59 -2.25
N VAL A 115 4.81 12.97 -1.55
CA VAL A 115 3.61 13.56 -2.15
C VAL A 115 3.36 14.97 -1.64
N ASN A 116 4.38 15.68 -1.16
CA ASN A 116 4.24 17.09 -0.79
C ASN A 116 3.81 17.93 -2.00
N ASP A 117 4.43 17.70 -3.15
CA ASP A 117 3.91 18.17 -4.44
C ASP A 117 3.11 17.04 -5.12
N PHE A 118 1.92 17.37 -5.62
CA PHE A 118 1.04 16.39 -6.26
C PHE A 118 1.57 15.95 -7.63
N VAL A 119 2.09 16.89 -8.42
CA VAL A 119 2.55 16.62 -9.79
C VAL A 119 3.82 15.79 -9.73
N GLU A 120 4.79 16.18 -8.92
CA GLU A 120 6.04 15.42 -8.76
C GLU A 120 5.77 13.99 -8.24
N GLY A 121 4.89 13.86 -7.24
CA GLY A 121 4.49 12.57 -6.72
C GLY A 121 3.81 11.70 -7.77
N TYR A 122 2.90 12.28 -8.56
CA TYR A 122 2.20 11.59 -9.65
C TYR A 122 3.16 11.10 -10.73
N GLU A 123 4.04 11.96 -11.24
CA GLU A 123 5.03 11.60 -12.27
C GLU A 123 5.96 10.50 -11.77
N THR A 124 6.42 10.59 -10.51
CA THR A 124 7.27 9.56 -9.91
C THR A 124 6.58 8.20 -9.84
N ILE A 125 5.31 8.16 -9.43
CA ILE A 125 4.53 6.91 -9.38
C ILE A 125 4.34 6.35 -10.80
N LEU A 126 4.02 7.22 -11.76
CA LEU A 126 3.83 6.83 -13.15
C LEU A 126 5.10 6.20 -13.72
N ASP A 127 6.27 6.80 -13.48
CA ASP A 127 7.57 6.25 -13.90
C ASP A 127 7.84 4.87 -13.28
N ILE A 128 7.54 4.68 -11.99
CA ILE A 128 7.68 3.39 -11.31
C ILE A 128 6.80 2.34 -11.98
N VAL A 129 5.52 2.67 -12.22
CA VAL A 129 4.53 1.75 -12.81
C VAL A 129 4.90 1.41 -14.25
N LEU A 130 5.15 2.41 -15.10
CA LEU A 130 5.54 2.22 -16.50
C LEU A 130 6.85 1.44 -16.63
N GLY A 131 7.85 1.77 -15.80
CA GLY A 131 9.12 1.05 -15.76
C GLY A 131 8.94 -0.42 -15.39
N ARG A 132 7.99 -0.74 -14.50
CA ARG A 132 7.66 -2.12 -14.16
C ARG A 132 6.88 -2.84 -15.25
N ILE A 133 5.89 -2.20 -15.86
CA ILE A 133 5.13 -2.77 -16.99
C ILE A 133 6.05 -3.09 -18.17
N LYS A 134 7.01 -2.21 -18.47
CA LYS A 134 8.02 -2.47 -19.52
C LYS A 134 8.82 -3.74 -19.22
N LYS A 135 9.30 -3.89 -17.99
CA LYS A 135 10.01 -5.11 -17.56
C LYS A 135 9.13 -6.36 -17.65
N LEU A 136 7.86 -6.26 -17.26
CA LEU A 136 6.90 -7.36 -17.37
C LEU A 136 6.71 -7.80 -18.83
N ASN A 137 6.60 -6.86 -19.77
CA ASN A 137 6.46 -7.16 -21.20
C ASN A 137 7.70 -7.84 -21.79
N GLU A 138 8.87 -7.66 -21.19
CA GLU A 138 10.12 -8.32 -21.59
C GLU A 138 10.23 -9.75 -21.02
N LEU A 139 9.45 -10.10 -19.99
CA LEU A 139 9.42 -11.43 -19.39
C LEU A 139 8.57 -12.38 -20.26
N LYS A 140 9.22 -13.42 -20.81
CA LYS A 140 8.54 -14.44 -21.62
C LYS A 140 7.70 -15.43 -20.80
N ASP A 141 8.08 -15.65 -19.54
CA ASP A 141 7.33 -16.43 -18.55
C ASP A 141 7.56 -15.79 -17.17
N TYR A 142 6.48 -15.33 -16.54
CA TYR A 142 6.49 -14.72 -15.21
C TYR A 142 5.39 -15.29 -14.32
N THR A 143 4.77 -16.38 -14.76
CA THR A 143 3.68 -17.08 -14.08
C THR A 143 4.27 -17.98 -13.00
N ASP A 144 4.89 -17.37 -11.99
CA ASP A 144 5.43 -18.09 -10.85
C ASP A 144 4.29 -18.70 -10.03
N ARG A 145 4.45 -19.97 -9.63
CA ARG A 145 3.48 -20.62 -8.74
C ARG A 145 3.63 -20.07 -7.33
N ILE A 146 2.60 -19.39 -6.84
CA ILE A 146 2.53 -18.91 -5.46
C ILE A 146 1.70 -19.90 -4.62
N ASN A 147 2.25 -20.35 -3.49
CA ASN A 147 1.57 -21.29 -2.58
C ASN A 147 0.19 -20.78 -2.13
N LEU A 148 0.08 -19.48 -1.83
CA LEU A 148 -1.18 -18.83 -1.46
C LEU A 148 -2.26 -18.99 -2.55
N VAL A 149 -1.89 -18.90 -3.83
CA VAL A 149 -2.84 -19.11 -4.94
C VAL A 149 -3.33 -20.56 -4.98
N GLU A 150 -2.45 -21.52 -4.72
CA GLU A 150 -2.81 -22.94 -4.68
C GLU A 150 -3.71 -23.28 -3.47
N GLU A 151 -3.47 -22.66 -2.31
CA GLU A 151 -4.35 -22.77 -1.14
C GLU A 151 -5.77 -22.26 -1.47
N ILE A 152 -5.88 -21.08 -2.07
CA ILE A 152 -7.17 -20.49 -2.47
C ILE A 152 -7.90 -21.38 -3.49
N LYS A 153 -7.18 -21.99 -4.44
CA LYS A 153 -7.77 -22.93 -5.40
C LYS A 153 -8.35 -24.18 -4.72
N LYS A 154 -7.73 -24.66 -3.64
CA LYS A 154 -8.22 -25.81 -2.87
C LYS A 154 -9.46 -25.44 -2.07
N GLU A 155 -9.47 -24.30 -1.39
CA GLU A 155 -10.62 -23.81 -0.60
C GLU A 155 -11.88 -23.67 -1.46
N ARG A 156 -11.78 -23.18 -2.69
CA ARG A 156 -12.94 -23.04 -3.60
C ARG A 156 -13.48 -24.36 -4.16
N LYS A 157 -12.71 -25.45 -4.08
CA LYS A 157 -13.13 -26.78 -4.55
C LYS A 157 -13.78 -27.62 -3.44
N ALA A 158 -13.64 -27.20 -2.19
CA ALA A 158 -14.29 -27.79 -1.01
C ALA A 158 -15.68 -27.16 -0.78
#